data_AF-A0A3M2DNB3-F1
#
_entry.id   AF-A0A3M2DNB3-F1
#
_cell.length_a   1.000
_cell.length_b   1.000
_cell.length_c   1.000
_cell.angle_alpha   90.00
_cell.angle_beta   90.00
_cell.angle_gamma   90.00
#
_symmetry.space_group_name_H-M   'P 1'
#
loop_
_entity.id
_entity.type
_entity.pdbx_description
1 polymer ?
#
loop_
_entity_poly.entity_id
_entity_poly.type
_entity_poly.pdbx_seq_one_letter_code
_entity_poly.pdbx_strand_id
1 'polypeptide(L)'
;MPTTETSTPTSHASIPPIALVCLRRAARLAVYDPDRAVSIARGILSAYPDFAPAWNALATFCRQRGDGLGFAVALDRCLQLDPAHAPANLSVAELLLVLGDRAGARRHIDKALERAEDLSPRRRAWAERIRDACSVN
;
A
#
# COMPACT_ATOMS: atom_id res chain seq x y z
N MET A 1 21.07 18.13 -39.02
CA MET A 1 19.80 17.54 -38.55
C MET A 1 20.13 16.49 -37.50
N PRO A 2 19.92 16.74 -36.21
CA PRO A 2 19.94 15.67 -35.22
C PRO A 2 18.58 14.98 -35.23
N THR A 3 18.63 13.68 -35.45
CA THR A 3 17.50 12.75 -35.39
C THR A 3 16.85 12.80 -34.02
N THR A 4 15.56 13.13 -34.03
CA THR A 4 14.53 12.75 -33.06
C THR A 4 14.97 11.73 -32.01
N GLU A 5 15.37 12.21 -30.82
CA GLU A 5 15.16 11.46 -29.58
C GLU A 5 13.66 11.49 -29.31
N THR A 6 12.97 10.56 -29.97
CA THR A 6 11.58 10.25 -29.69
C THR A 6 11.52 9.79 -28.25
N SER A 7 11.11 10.69 -27.37
CA SER A 7 10.69 10.40 -26.02
C SER A 7 9.64 9.30 -26.10
N THR A 8 10.05 8.06 -25.82
CA THR A 8 9.11 7.02 -25.47
C THR A 8 8.78 7.23 -24.00
N PRO A 9 7.56 7.66 -23.63
CA PRO A 9 7.09 7.48 -22.27
C PRO A 9 6.84 5.99 -22.15
N THR A 10 7.87 5.23 -21.78
CA THR A 10 7.73 3.81 -21.47
C THR A 10 7.00 3.72 -20.13
N SER A 11 5.68 3.95 -20.20
CA SER A 11 4.70 3.18 -19.47
C SER A 11 5.20 1.75 -19.46
N HIS A 12 5.57 1.25 -18.29
CA HIS A 12 5.63 -0.14 -17.81
C HIS A 12 6.44 -0.06 -16.52
N ALA A 13 5.73 -0.13 -15.40
CA ALA A 13 6.26 -0.20 -14.05
C ALA A 13 7.28 -1.34 -13.91
N SER A 14 8.54 -1.10 -14.27
CA SER A 14 9.65 -1.89 -13.78
C SER A 14 9.78 -1.55 -12.31
N ILE A 15 9.09 -2.33 -11.47
CA ILE A 15 9.29 -2.38 -10.02
C ILE A 15 10.80 -2.26 -9.78
N PRO A 16 11.33 -1.15 -9.24
CA PRO A 16 12.76 -1.00 -9.16
C PRO A 16 13.25 -2.11 -8.21
N PRO A 17 14.01 -3.11 -8.69
CA PRO A 17 14.30 -4.29 -7.88
C PRO A 17 15.06 -3.90 -6.61
N ILE A 18 15.90 -2.87 -6.72
CA ILE A 18 16.62 -2.26 -5.60
C ILE A 18 15.65 -1.59 -4.62
N ALA A 19 14.66 -0.82 -5.09
CA ALA A 19 13.67 -0.17 -4.23
C ALA A 19 12.86 -1.21 -3.43
N LEU A 20 12.44 -2.30 -4.06
CA LEU A 20 11.72 -3.37 -3.36
C LEU A 20 12.59 -4.06 -2.31
N VAL A 21 13.88 -4.29 -2.59
CA VAL A 21 14.84 -4.83 -1.61
C VAL A 21 15.01 -3.87 -0.44
N CYS A 22 15.15 -2.57 -0.71
CA CYS A 22 15.24 -1.53 0.32
C CYS A 22 13.97 -1.47 1.18
N LEU A 23 12.78 -1.53 0.59
CA LEU A 23 11.51 -1.56 1.32
C LEU A 23 11.38 -2.81 2.19
N ARG A 24 11.75 -3.99 1.67
CA ARG A 24 11.72 -5.24 2.45
C ARG A 24 12.67 -5.16 3.64
N ARG A 25 13.86 -4.58 3.47
CA ARG A 25 14.78 -4.32 4.58
C ARG A 25 14.21 -3.32 5.58
N ALA A 26 13.64 -2.22 5.09
CA ALA A 26 12.99 -1.21 5.92
C ALA A 26 11.81 -1.80 6.72
N ALA A 27 11.05 -2.73 6.15
CA ALA A 27 9.95 -3.40 6.85
C ALA A 27 10.41 -4.24 8.04
N ARG A 28 11.60 -4.87 7.97
CA ARG A 28 12.18 -5.54 9.14
C ARG A 28 12.66 -4.54 10.20
N LEU A 29 13.20 -3.40 9.76
CA LEU A 29 13.66 -2.34 10.64
C LEU A 29 12.51 -1.62 11.34
N ALA A 30 11.36 -1.51 10.70
CA ALA A 30 10.22 -0.75 11.21
C ALA A 30 9.66 -1.28 12.55
N VAL A 31 9.98 -2.52 12.91
CA VAL A 31 9.68 -3.10 14.23
C VAL A 31 10.53 -2.48 15.35
N TYR A 32 11.76 -2.07 15.03
CA TYR A 32 12.72 -1.51 15.99
C TYR A 32 12.82 0.02 15.88
N ASP A 33 12.85 0.54 14.65
CA ASP A 33 13.05 1.96 14.33
C ASP A 33 12.07 2.38 13.21
N PRO A 34 10.82 2.72 13.54
CA PRO A 34 9.82 3.12 12.55
C PRO A 34 10.21 4.44 11.85
N ASP A 35 10.88 5.37 12.52
CA ASP A 35 11.35 6.63 11.93
C ASP A 35 12.36 6.40 10.79
N ARG A 36 13.30 5.47 10.98
CA ARG A 36 14.27 5.10 9.93
C ARG A 36 13.57 4.45 8.75
N ALA A 37 12.58 3.59 8.99
CA ALA A 37 11.81 2.95 7.92
C ALA A 37 11.04 3.97 7.09
N VAL A 38 10.40 4.96 7.73
CA VAL A 38 9.74 6.08 7.07
C VAL A 38 10.74 6.88 6.22
N SER A 39 11.93 7.18 6.76
CA SER A 39 12.97 7.91 6.01
C SER A 39 13.42 7.15 4.75
N ILE A 40 13.60 5.83 4.84
CA ILE A 40 13.97 5.00 3.68
C ILE A 40 12.86 5.02 2.63
N ALA A 41 11.59 4.85 3.05
CA ALA A 41 10.45 4.88 2.13
C ALA A 41 10.32 6.25 1.44
N ARG A 42 10.49 7.36 2.16
CA ARG A 42 10.49 8.72 1.58
C ARG A 42 11.63 8.94 0.60
N GLY A 43 12.82 8.41 0.88
CA GLY A 43 13.96 8.47 -0.05
C GLY A 43 13.65 7.77 -1.37
N ILE A 44 12.99 6.60 -1.32
CA ILE A 44 12.53 5.88 -2.50
C ILE A 44 11.48 6.69 -3.26
N LEU A 45 10.50 7.25 -2.55
CA LEU A 45 9.45 8.07 -3.15
C LEU A 45 9.96 9.38 -3.76
N SER A 46 11.10 9.89 -3.31
CA SER A 46 11.74 11.06 -3.91
C SER A 46 12.31 10.75 -5.30
N ALA A 47 12.77 9.51 -5.53
CA ALA A 47 13.23 9.05 -6.83
C ALA A 47 12.09 8.47 -7.69
N TYR A 48 11.09 7.85 -7.05
CA TYR A 48 9.98 7.17 -7.70
C TYR A 48 8.64 7.58 -7.05
N PRO A 49 8.14 8.78 -7.35
CA PRO A 49 6.91 9.29 -6.75
C PRO A 49 5.67 8.48 -7.16
N ASP A 50 5.70 7.80 -8.31
CA ASP A 50 4.55 7.01 -8.81
C ASP A 50 4.62 5.53 -8.39
N PHE A 51 5.43 5.19 -7.38
CA PHE A 51 5.61 3.81 -6.95
C PHE A 51 4.63 3.41 -5.83
N ALA A 52 3.46 2.88 -6.21
CA ALA A 52 2.38 2.49 -5.29
C ALA A 52 2.83 1.58 -4.12
N PRO A 53 3.69 0.55 -4.30
CA PRO A 53 4.18 -0.26 -3.18
C PRO A 53 4.99 0.53 -2.13
N ALA A 54 5.73 1.59 -2.52
CA ALA A 54 6.44 2.43 -1.57
C ALA A 54 5.48 3.31 -0.75
N TRP A 55 4.40 3.80 -1.36
CA TRP A 55 3.34 4.50 -0.64
C TRP A 55 2.64 3.60 0.38
N ASN A 56 2.32 2.36 0.00
CA ASN A 56 1.76 1.37 0.94
C ASN A 56 2.74 1.02 2.09
N ALA A 57 4.04 0.89 1.78
CA ALA A 57 5.07 0.67 2.80
C ALA A 57 5.19 1.88 3.74
N LEU A 58 5.18 3.10 3.20
CA LEU A 58 5.17 4.34 3.98
C LEU A 58 3.96 4.38 4.92
N ALA A 59 2.77 4.05 4.43
CA ALA A 59 1.57 3.95 5.26
C ALA A 59 1.80 2.96 6.41
N THR A 60 2.28 1.76 6.12
CA THR A 60 2.55 0.73 7.14
C THR A 60 3.54 1.24 8.21
N PHE A 61 4.60 1.94 7.81
CA PHE A 61 5.59 2.49 8.74
C PHE A 61 5.04 3.67 9.55
N CYS A 62 4.25 4.55 8.94
CA CYS A 62 3.53 5.61 9.64
C CYS A 62 2.57 5.04 10.69
N ARG A 63 1.85 3.96 10.37
CA ARG A 63 0.99 3.26 11.33
C ARG A 63 1.79 2.73 12.52
N GLN A 64 2.94 2.10 12.28
CA GLN A 64 3.81 1.59 13.34
C GLN A 64 4.40 2.70 14.21
N ARG A 65 4.64 3.88 13.62
CA ARG A 65 5.07 5.10 14.31
C ARG A 65 3.96 5.76 15.11
N GLY A 66 2.69 5.37 14.93
CA GLY A 66 1.53 6.05 15.51
C GLY A 66 1.08 7.32 14.75
N ASP A 67 1.64 7.57 13.56
CA ASP A 67 1.28 8.70 12.70
C ASP A 67 0.07 8.37 11.83
N GLY A 68 -1.12 8.57 12.38
CA GLY A 68 -2.39 8.29 11.70
C GLY A 68 -2.65 9.20 10.49
N LEU A 69 -2.20 10.45 10.54
CA LEU A 69 -2.33 11.39 9.41
C LEU A 69 -1.44 10.95 8.24
N GLY A 70 -0.17 10.65 8.52
CA GLY A 70 0.77 10.13 7.53
C GLY A 70 0.29 8.81 6.91
N PHE A 71 -0.33 7.94 7.71
CA PHE A 71 -0.94 6.70 7.24
C PHE A 71 -2.06 6.95 6.22
N ALA A 72 -3.02 7.83 6.53
CA ALA A 72 -4.14 8.13 5.65
C ALA A 72 -3.69 8.76 4.32
N VAL A 73 -2.78 9.74 4.37
CA VAL A 73 -2.24 10.39 3.17
C VAL A 73 -1.48 9.40 2.29
N ALA A 74 -0.67 8.52 2.89
CA ALA A 74 0.09 7.53 2.12
C ALA A 74 -0.82 6.47 1.48
N LEU A 75 -1.90 6.04 2.15
CA LEU A 75 -2.89 5.15 1.56
C LEU A 75 -3.65 5.78 0.40
N ASP A 76 -4.07 7.04 0.56
CA ASP A 76 -4.77 7.79 -0.50
C ASP A 76 -3.90 7.88 -1.76
N ARG A 77 -2.61 8.25 -1.61
CA ARG A 77 -1.67 8.26 -2.73
C ARG A 77 -1.44 6.88 -3.34
N CYS A 78 -1.37 5.83 -2.54
CA CYS A 78 -1.25 4.47 -3.03
C CYS A 78 -2.43 4.07 -3.92
N LEU A 79 -3.66 4.35 -3.46
CA LEU A 79 -4.89 4.01 -4.19
C LEU A 79 -5.18 4.93 -5.38
N GLN A 80 -4.66 6.16 -5.39
CA GLN A 80 -4.67 7.01 -6.60
C GLN A 80 -3.83 6.42 -7.73
N LEU A 81 -2.68 5.81 -7.37
CA LEU A 81 -1.76 5.20 -8.34
C LEU A 81 -2.20 3.79 -8.76
N ASP A 82 -2.62 2.98 -7.79
CA ASP A 82 -3.15 1.63 -8.02
C ASP A 82 -4.44 1.43 -7.20
N PRO A 83 -5.61 1.74 -7.79
CA PRO A 83 -6.90 1.56 -7.12
C PRO A 83 -7.19 0.11 -6.71
N ALA A 84 -6.57 -0.85 -7.39
CA ALA A 84 -6.70 -2.27 -7.13
C ALA A 84 -5.61 -2.82 -6.20
N HIS A 85 -4.82 -1.96 -5.54
CA HIS A 85 -3.77 -2.40 -4.63
C HIS A 85 -4.36 -3.16 -3.43
N ALA A 86 -4.22 -4.48 -3.39
CA ALA A 86 -4.87 -5.31 -2.38
C ALA A 86 -4.46 -4.96 -0.94
N PRO A 87 -3.15 -4.76 -0.62
CA PRO A 87 -2.73 -4.42 0.73
C PRO A 87 -3.29 -3.07 1.23
N ALA A 88 -3.39 -2.07 0.36
CA ALA A 88 -3.90 -0.74 0.70
C ALA A 88 -5.43 -0.77 0.89
N ASN A 89 -6.15 -1.48 0.02
CA ASN A 89 -7.60 -1.69 0.16
C ASN A 89 -7.94 -2.37 1.50
N LEU A 90 -7.17 -3.37 1.96
CA LEU A 90 -7.37 -3.94 3.29
C LEU A 90 -7.10 -2.94 4.41
N SER A 91 -6.08 -2.11 4.28
CA SER A 91 -5.76 -1.11 5.31
C SER A 91 -6.81 0.01 5.39
N VAL A 92 -7.45 0.38 4.27
CA VAL A 92 -8.65 1.24 4.27
C VAL A 92 -9.84 0.52 4.91
N ALA A 93 -10.05 -0.76 4.61
CA ALA A 93 -11.11 -1.52 5.24
C ALA A 93 -10.93 -1.62 6.76
N GLU A 94 -9.72 -1.86 7.25
CA GLU A 94 -9.40 -1.81 8.69
C GLU A 94 -9.82 -0.47 9.30
N LEU A 95 -9.49 0.65 8.64
CA LEU A 95 -9.85 1.99 9.11
C LEU A 95 -11.37 2.19 9.13
N LEU A 96 -12.08 1.78 8.08
CA LEU A 96 -13.53 1.89 7.98
C LEU A 96 -14.26 1.06 9.05
N LEU A 97 -13.73 -0.13 9.40
CA LEU A 97 -14.27 -0.92 10.51
C LEU A 97 -14.13 -0.22 11.85
N VAL A 98 -13.00 0.46 12.10
CA VAL A 98 -12.80 1.27 13.32
C VAL A 98 -13.76 2.46 13.35
N LEU A 99 -14.06 3.05 12.19
CA LEU A 99 -15.05 4.11 12.04
C LEU A 99 -16.51 3.60 12.09
N GLY A 100 -16.73 2.29 12.14
CA GLY A 100 -18.05 1.65 12.18
C GLY A 100 -18.72 1.46 10.81
N ASP A 101 -18.10 1.89 9.71
CA ASP A 101 -18.62 1.69 8.36
C ASP A 101 -18.28 0.29 7.83
N ARG A 102 -19.10 -0.69 8.25
CA ARG A 102 -18.96 -2.08 7.81
C ARG A 102 -19.27 -2.26 6.32
N ALA A 103 -20.17 -1.44 5.76
CA ALA A 103 -20.56 -1.54 4.36
C ALA A 103 -19.42 -1.07 3.44
N GLY A 104 -18.81 0.08 3.77
CA GLY A 104 -17.60 0.58 3.10
C GLY A 104 -16.43 -0.38 3.26
N ALA A 105 -16.19 -0.88 4.48
CA ALA A 105 -15.13 -1.86 4.72
C ALA A 105 -15.28 -3.11 3.86
N ARG A 106 -16.50 -3.65 3.73
CA ARG A 106 -16.76 -4.83 2.90
C ARG A 106 -16.44 -4.60 1.43
N ARG A 107 -16.81 -3.45 0.86
CA ARG A 107 -16.48 -3.10 -0.53
C ARG A 107 -14.97 -3.08 -0.79
N HIS A 108 -14.19 -2.54 0.14
CA HIS A 108 -12.73 -2.53 0.03
C HIS A 108 -12.11 -3.91 0.23
N ILE A 109 -12.70 -4.74 1.10
CA ILE A 109 -12.28 -6.14 1.28
C ILE A 109 -12.54 -6.95 0.01
N ASP A 110 -13.70 -6.80 -0.62
CA ASP A 110 -14.04 -7.50 -1.86
C ASP A 110 -13.01 -7.16 -2.95
N LYS A 111 -12.70 -5.86 -3.14
CA LYS A 111 -11.63 -5.41 -4.06
C LYS A 111 -10.26 -6.00 -3.72
N ALA A 112 -9.91 -6.10 -2.44
CA ALA A 112 -8.62 -6.68 -2.06
C ALA A 112 -8.55 -8.19 -2.33
N LEU A 113 -9.69 -8.91 -2.23
CA LEU A 113 -9.78 -10.33 -2.51
C LEU A 113 -9.76 -10.66 -4.01
N GLU A 114 -10.12 -9.72 -4.89
CA GLU A 114 -9.93 -9.85 -6.34
C GLU A 114 -8.45 -10.08 -6.69
N ARG A 115 -7.53 -9.49 -5.91
CA ARG A 115 -6.08 -9.69 -5.98
C ARG A 115 -5.53 -10.46 -4.78
N ALA A 116 -6.20 -11.55 -4.42
CA ALA A 116 -5.81 -12.36 -3.26
C ALA A 116 -4.40 -12.97 -3.36
N GLU A 117 -3.82 -13.07 -4.56
CA GLU A 117 -2.45 -13.54 -4.78
C GLU A 117 -1.38 -12.57 -4.26
N ASP A 118 -1.68 -11.26 -4.24
CA ASP A 118 -0.79 -10.23 -3.70
C ASP A 118 -0.82 -10.17 -2.17
N LEU A 119 -1.83 -10.79 -1.56
CA LEU A 119 -2.03 -10.80 -0.12
C LEU A 119 -1.23 -11.91 0.55
N SER A 120 -0.66 -11.61 1.72
CA SER A 120 -0.12 -12.66 2.57
C SER A 120 -1.25 -13.58 3.06
N PRO A 121 -1.00 -14.89 3.28
CA PRO A 121 -2.04 -15.83 3.71
C PRO A 121 -2.79 -15.35 4.95
N ARG A 122 -2.07 -14.72 5.88
CA ARG A 122 -2.64 -14.12 7.09
C ARG A 122 -3.60 -12.97 6.78
N ARG A 123 -3.24 -12.07 5.86
CA ARG A 123 -4.09 -10.94 5.46
C ARG A 123 -5.32 -11.41 4.67
N ARG A 124 -5.14 -12.41 3.80
CA ARG A 124 -6.25 -13.04 3.07
C ARG A 124 -7.26 -13.68 4.03
N ALA A 125 -6.80 -14.49 4.98
CA ALA A 125 -7.68 -15.11 5.96
C ALA A 125 -8.42 -14.07 6.83
N TRP A 126 -7.77 -12.96 7.17
CA TRP A 126 -8.42 -11.85 7.85
C TRP A 126 -9.53 -11.23 6.99
N ALA A 127 -9.24 -10.95 5.71
CA ALA A 127 -10.16 -10.35 4.77
C ALA A 127 -11.42 -11.22 4.57
N GLU A 128 -11.24 -12.52 4.31
CA GLU A 128 -12.35 -13.49 4.17
C GLU A 128 -13.24 -13.50 5.42
N ARG A 129 -12.63 -13.60 6.61
CA ARG A 129 -13.36 -13.64 7.88
C ARG A 129 -14.19 -12.38 8.12
N ILE A 130 -13.65 -11.21 7.81
CA ILE A 130 -14.35 -9.95 8.01
C ILE A 130 -15.45 -9.76 6.97
N ARG A 131 -15.21 -10.14 5.71
CA ARG A 131 -16.23 -10.10 4.66
C ARG A 131 -17.47 -10.87 5.09
N ASP A 132 -17.28 -12.08 5.61
CA ASP A 132 -18.36 -12.95 6.05
C ASP A 132 -19.04 -12.38 7.32
N ALA A 133 -18.26 -11.83 8.27
CA ALA A 133 -18.81 -11.13 9.43
C ALA A 133 -19.59 -9.85 9.08
N CYS A 134 -19.40 -9.30 7.88
CA CYS A 134 -20.14 -8.14 7.37
C CYS A 134 -21.28 -8.54 6.41
N SER A 135 -21.40 -9.83 6.04
CA SER A 135 -22.56 -10.35 5.28
C SER A 135 -23.68 -10.86 6.17
N VAL A 136 -23.39 -11.17 7.44
CA VAL A 136 -24.37 -11.63 8.42
C VAL A 136 -24.90 -10.41 9.21
N ASN A 137 -25.75 -9.63 8.57
CA ASN A 137 -26.65 -8.64 9.18
C ASN A 137 -27.81 -8.37 8.23
#